data_AF-A0A7M7GI37-F1
#
_entry.id   AF-A0A7M7GI37-F1
#
_cell.length_a   1.000
_cell.length_b   1.000
_cell.length_c   1.000
_cell.angle_alpha   90.00
_cell.angle_beta   90.00
_cell.angle_gamma   90.00
#
_symmetry.space_group_name_H-M   'P 1'
#
loop_
_entity.id
_entity.type
_entity.pdbx_description
1 polymer ?
#
loop_
_entity_poly.entity_id
_entity_poly.type
_entity_poly.pdbx_seq_one_letter_code
_entity_poly.pdbx_strand_id
1 'polypeptide(L)'
;MTNVRRTLRQLVRVIVISTLVPILLWQTREGFTQGDPETVDEHVFRLKQLMKQYEERVQLHAHALRAANTSEPALMKDLRFVRMASTENATMPTSKLADSYKSSTLRNAVQYDVMEYDTERSSDSESEFTTDNWIAEVDIHDYEYLINPHQKCNVSPHLPKEILLVICVLTAPQNRERRDVIRNSYGNESAWPASEEGASMVRVVFMIGAAKDIALQAKIEAESALYGDIVQENFVDSYLNLTRKTVMVLKWVTNYCGNAVFMMKADDDIILNVEKVTTFLLLSPPEDFTAGMKGKRVRVVRTKESKYYTPTHVYNLTHYDSYYMGGAGYFLSLDVAARIFDTAQRLPLFPWEDIFVSFCMRELGIPLTRTRHFAWGKYTVSNGRLINDTQCERFKDQYLVAKGLPAKHMMKLWIYTQGEKV
;
A
#
# COMPACT_ATOMS: atom_id res chain seq x y z
N MET A 1 23.97 21.23 0.64
CA MET A 1 23.00 22.33 0.91
C MET A 1 21.81 22.35 -0.05
N THR A 2 21.94 21.90 -1.31
CA THR A 2 20.85 21.87 -2.32
C THR A 2 19.77 20.83 -2.03
N ASN A 3 20.13 19.65 -1.47
CA ASN A 3 19.17 18.62 -1.06
C ASN A 3 18.30 19.06 0.12
N VAL A 4 18.89 19.64 1.16
CA VAL A 4 18.16 20.14 2.35
C VAL A 4 17.13 21.22 1.97
N ARG A 5 17.47 22.13 1.04
CA ARG A 5 16.56 23.16 0.51
C ARG A 5 15.38 22.58 -0.29
N ARG A 6 15.58 21.43 -0.96
CA ARG A 6 14.54 20.74 -1.75
C ARG A 6 13.58 19.99 -0.82
N THR A 7 14.13 19.30 0.18
CA THR A 7 13.37 18.60 1.23
C THR A 7 12.51 19.57 2.06
N LEU A 8 13.04 20.75 2.43
CA LEU A 8 12.28 21.77 3.16
C LEU A 8 11.13 22.37 2.35
N ARG A 9 11.33 22.65 1.05
CA ARG A 9 10.25 23.14 0.18
C ARG A 9 9.17 22.09 -0.06
N GLN A 10 9.55 20.81 -0.14
CA GLN A 10 8.61 19.70 -0.25
C GLN A 10 7.82 19.50 1.05
N LEU A 11 8.47 19.55 2.22
CA LEU A 11 7.79 19.47 3.51
C LEU A 11 6.78 20.61 3.70
N VAL A 12 7.17 21.86 3.43
CA VAL A 12 6.28 23.04 3.56
C VAL A 12 5.09 22.93 2.60
N ARG A 13 5.29 22.45 1.36
CA ARG A 13 4.19 22.22 0.40
C ARG A 13 3.25 21.10 0.84
N VAL A 14 3.79 19.98 1.31
CA VAL A 14 2.99 18.85 1.80
C VAL A 14 2.15 19.29 3.00
N ILE A 15 2.73 20.06 3.92
CA ILE A 15 2.05 20.55 5.13
C ILE A 15 0.96 21.57 4.79
N VAL A 16 1.22 22.54 3.89
CA VAL A 16 0.19 23.52 3.48
C VAL A 16 -0.99 22.84 2.79
N ILE A 17 -0.74 21.81 1.98
CA ILE A 17 -1.79 21.08 1.26
C ILE A 17 -2.55 20.12 2.19
N SER A 18 -1.89 19.51 3.18
CA SER A 18 -2.51 18.53 4.07
C SER A 18 -3.21 19.13 5.30
N THR A 19 -2.89 20.38 5.69
CA THR A 19 -3.47 21.02 6.88
C THR A 19 -4.35 22.22 6.58
N LEU A 20 -3.92 23.16 5.72
CA LEU A 20 -4.72 24.36 5.44
C LEU A 20 -5.90 24.09 4.50
N VAL A 21 -5.76 23.16 3.55
CA VAL A 21 -6.85 22.83 2.60
C VAL A 21 -8.04 22.15 3.31
N PRO A 22 -7.85 21.18 4.22
CA PRO A 22 -8.96 20.62 4.98
C PRO A 22 -9.62 21.63 5.93
N ILE A 23 -8.84 22.52 6.57
CA ILE A 23 -9.35 23.58 7.45
C ILE A 23 -10.19 24.59 6.66
N LEU A 24 -9.75 24.98 5.46
CA LEU A 24 -10.48 25.89 4.57
C LEU A 24 -11.73 25.23 3.94
N LEU A 25 -11.66 23.92 3.63
CA LEU A 25 -12.82 23.14 3.18
C LEU A 25 -13.85 22.92 4.30
N TRP A 26 -13.39 22.87 5.56
CA TRP A 26 -14.25 22.76 6.74
C TRP A 26 -14.97 24.08 7.05
N GLN A 27 -14.28 25.22 6.94
CA GLN A 27 -14.88 26.55 7.16
C GLN A 27 -15.86 27.00 6.06
N THR A 28 -15.85 26.36 4.89
CA THR A 28 -16.70 26.73 3.73
C THR A 28 -17.92 25.85 3.52
N ARG A 29 -18.08 24.77 4.30
CA ARG A 29 -19.29 23.94 4.27
C ARG A 29 -20.33 24.46 5.25
N GLU A 30 -21.22 25.31 4.75
CA GLU A 30 -22.52 25.51 5.40
C GLU A 30 -23.29 24.18 5.47
N GLY A 31 -23.83 23.89 6.65
CA GLY A 31 -24.83 22.84 6.87
C GLY A 31 -24.32 21.55 7.50
N PHE A 32 -24.02 21.59 8.81
CA PHE A 32 -23.96 20.37 9.63
C PHE A 32 -25.36 20.00 10.11
N THR A 33 -25.79 18.78 9.80
CA THR A 33 -26.80 18.06 10.57
C THR A 33 -26.08 16.98 11.38
N GLN A 34 -26.22 17.10 12.71
CA GLN A 34 -26.04 16.12 13.79
C GLN A 34 -24.90 15.09 13.68
N GLY A 35 -23.80 15.38 14.38
CA GLY A 35 -22.79 14.42 14.83
C GLY A 35 -22.26 14.85 16.21
N ASP A 36 -21.97 13.86 17.07
CA ASP A 36 -21.76 13.97 18.52
C ASP A 36 -20.64 14.96 18.94
N PRO A 37 -20.89 15.95 19.82
CA PRO A 37 -19.91 16.99 20.21
C PRO A 37 -18.58 16.45 20.77
N GLU A 38 -18.59 15.30 21.44
CA GLU A 38 -17.38 14.71 22.06
C GLU A 38 -16.31 14.31 21.03
N THR A 39 -16.70 13.95 19.81
CA THR A 39 -15.76 13.57 18.74
C THR A 39 -15.05 14.77 18.10
N VAL A 40 -15.61 15.98 18.24
CA VAL A 40 -15.04 17.21 17.70
C VAL A 40 -13.94 17.73 18.62
N ASP A 41 -14.19 17.73 19.94
CA ASP A 41 -13.21 18.16 20.93
C ASP A 41 -11.98 17.26 20.97
N GLU A 42 -12.14 15.95 20.77
CA GLU A 42 -11.01 15.02 20.70
C GLU A 42 -10.13 15.27 19.46
N HIS A 43 -10.74 15.54 18.29
CA HIS A 43 -10.00 15.88 17.08
C HIS A 43 -9.28 17.24 17.19
N VAL A 44 -9.95 18.25 17.77
CA VAL A 44 -9.34 19.56 18.02
C VAL A 44 -8.20 19.45 19.03
N PHE A 45 -8.36 18.61 20.07
CA PHE A 45 -7.31 18.34 21.04
C PHE A 45 -6.09 17.65 20.40
N ARG A 46 -6.30 16.61 19.60
CA ARG A 46 -5.20 15.93 18.86
C ARG A 46 -4.50 16.87 17.87
N LEU A 47 -5.25 17.73 17.18
CA LEU A 47 -4.69 18.76 16.29
C LEU A 47 -3.84 19.78 17.06
N LYS A 48 -4.28 20.24 18.24
CA LYS A 48 -3.51 21.15 19.10
C LYS A 48 -2.20 20.50 19.58
N GLN A 49 -2.22 19.21 19.92
CA GLN A 49 -1.00 18.46 20.30
C GLN A 49 -0.01 18.34 19.13
N LEU A 50 -0.49 18.03 17.93
CA LEU A 50 0.35 17.96 16.72
C LEU A 50 0.97 19.33 16.37
N MET A 51 0.20 20.41 16.51
CA MET A 51 0.70 21.78 16.28
C MET A 51 1.78 22.17 17.31
N LYS A 52 1.62 21.78 18.58
CA LYS A 52 2.62 22.04 19.63
C LYS A 52 3.92 21.26 19.39
N GLN A 53 3.83 19.98 19.04
CA GLN A 53 4.99 19.17 18.67
C GLN A 53 5.72 19.72 17.43
N TYR A 54 4.97 20.30 16.49
CA TYR A 54 5.55 20.96 15.34
C TYR A 54 6.30 22.25 15.72
N GLU A 55 5.71 23.09 16.57
CA GLU A 55 6.35 24.32 17.06
C GLU A 55 7.68 24.03 17.77
N GLU A 56 7.72 22.99 18.61
CA GLU A 56 8.93 22.55 19.31
C GLU A 56 10.03 22.09 18.32
N ARG A 57 9.67 21.33 17.27
CA ARG A 57 10.64 20.88 16.24
C ARG A 57 11.15 22.03 15.37
N VAL A 58 10.30 23.00 15.04
CA VAL A 58 10.71 24.20 14.28
C VAL A 58 11.63 25.09 15.13
N GLN A 59 11.37 25.23 16.43
CA GLN A 59 12.24 25.97 17.35
C GLN A 59 13.60 25.31 17.52
N LEU A 60 13.65 23.98 17.67
CA LEU A 60 14.88 23.20 17.74
C LEU A 60 15.72 23.37 16.45
N HIS A 61 15.08 23.36 15.29
CA HIS A 61 15.75 23.55 14.01
C HIS A 61 16.19 25.00 13.76
N ALA A 62 15.40 25.99 14.19
CA ALA A 62 15.79 27.41 14.15
C ALA A 62 16.99 27.69 15.07
N HIS A 63 17.10 26.99 16.21
CA HIS A 63 18.28 27.04 17.08
C HIS A 63 19.52 26.45 16.39
N ALA A 64 19.38 25.31 15.69
CA ALA A 64 20.45 24.71 14.90
C ALA A 64 20.92 25.61 13.74
N LEU A 65 20.00 26.33 13.07
CA LEU A 65 20.33 27.28 12.00
C LEU A 65 21.02 28.55 12.50
N ARG A 66 20.66 29.03 13.70
CA ARG A 66 21.37 30.12 14.39
C ARG A 66 22.77 29.72 14.82
N ALA A 67 22.94 28.49 15.32
CA ALA A 67 24.26 27.93 15.62
C ALA A 67 25.15 27.80 14.37
N ALA A 68 24.55 27.62 13.19
CA ALA A 68 25.22 27.61 11.89
C ALA A 68 25.45 29.01 11.26
N ASN A 69 25.11 30.10 11.97
CA ASN A 69 25.28 31.49 11.56
C ASN A 69 24.68 31.84 10.17
N THR A 70 23.50 31.29 9.87
CA THR A 70 22.75 31.58 8.62
C THR A 70 21.41 32.24 8.90
N SER A 71 21.09 33.33 8.18
CA SER A 71 19.82 34.04 8.28
C SER A 71 19.00 33.89 6.99
N GLU A 72 17.80 33.29 7.06
CA GLU A 72 16.91 33.13 5.90
C GLU A 72 15.52 33.80 6.14
N PRO A 73 15.17 34.86 5.38
CA PRO A 73 13.94 35.65 5.61
C PRO A 73 12.61 34.92 5.38
N ALA A 74 12.58 33.87 4.57
CA ALA A 74 11.36 33.12 4.22
C ALA A 74 10.85 32.29 5.41
N LEU A 75 11.77 31.61 6.13
CA LEU A 75 11.46 30.82 7.33
C LEU A 75 10.88 31.71 8.45
N MET A 76 11.38 32.95 8.58
CA MET A 76 10.89 33.94 9.55
C MET A 76 9.51 34.52 9.20
N LYS A 77 9.04 34.34 7.97
CA LYS A 77 7.70 34.73 7.51
C LYS A 77 6.69 33.62 7.78
N ASP A 78 7.08 32.37 7.57
CA ASP A 78 6.28 31.18 7.88
C ASP A 78 6.13 30.99 9.40
N LEU A 79 7.19 31.22 10.18
CA LEU A 79 7.13 31.26 11.65
C LEU A 79 6.17 32.34 12.18
N ARG A 80 6.10 33.51 11.53
CA ARG A 80 5.12 34.55 11.89
C ARG A 80 3.69 34.13 11.57
N PHE A 81 3.48 33.42 10.46
CA PHE A 81 2.18 32.92 10.06
C PHE A 81 1.66 31.83 11.02
N VAL A 82 2.53 30.89 11.41
CA VAL A 82 2.22 29.86 12.41
C VAL A 82 1.89 30.50 13.77
N ARG A 83 2.64 31.54 14.17
CA ARG A 83 2.41 32.28 15.42
C ARG A 83 1.12 33.11 15.43
N MET A 84 0.64 33.54 14.25
CA MET A 84 -0.67 34.20 14.13
C MET A 84 -1.83 33.20 14.16
N ALA A 85 -1.62 31.98 13.67
CA ALA A 85 -2.63 30.91 13.67
C ALA A 85 -2.74 30.20 15.04
N SER A 86 -1.73 30.29 15.90
CA SER A 86 -1.71 29.67 17.23
C SER A 86 -2.23 30.57 18.37
N THR A 87 -2.48 31.85 18.12
CA THR A 87 -3.11 32.74 19.11
C THR A 87 -4.62 32.59 19.11
N GLU A 88 -5.20 32.39 20.30
CA GLU A 88 -6.60 32.00 20.57
C GLU A 88 -7.71 32.95 20.06
N ASN A 89 -7.43 34.00 19.26
CA ASN A 89 -8.41 35.04 18.90
C ASN A 89 -8.35 35.60 17.46
N ALA A 90 -7.79 34.87 16.47
CA ALA A 90 -7.70 35.40 15.11
C ALA A 90 -8.96 35.16 14.25
N THR A 91 -9.83 36.17 14.10
CA THR A 91 -10.84 36.23 13.01
C THR A 91 -10.19 36.81 11.73
N MET A 92 -10.11 36.04 10.63
CA MET A 92 -9.65 36.54 9.32
C MET A 92 -10.81 36.94 8.39
N PRO A 93 -10.69 38.00 7.56
CA PRO A 93 -11.76 38.46 6.67
C PRO A 93 -11.87 37.58 5.40
N THR A 94 -13.06 37.05 5.15
CA THR A 94 -13.41 36.05 4.11
C THR A 94 -13.34 36.57 2.66
N SER A 95 -13.24 37.88 2.43
CA SER A 95 -13.41 38.47 1.10
C SER A 95 -12.21 38.32 0.16
N LYS A 96 -10.99 38.09 0.66
CA LYS A 96 -9.79 37.93 -0.20
C LYS A 96 -9.50 36.49 -0.64
N LEU A 97 -10.19 35.50 -0.07
CA LEU A 97 -10.02 34.08 -0.39
C LEU A 97 -10.86 33.63 -1.60
N ALA A 98 -11.98 34.31 -1.86
CA ALA A 98 -12.94 33.91 -2.89
C ALA A 98 -12.45 34.12 -4.33
N ASP A 99 -11.57 35.10 -4.57
CA ASP A 99 -11.16 35.45 -5.94
C ASP A 99 -10.07 34.52 -6.50
N SER A 100 -9.31 33.82 -5.65
CA SER A 100 -8.30 32.85 -6.12
C SER A 100 -8.89 31.46 -6.44
N TYR A 101 -10.12 31.17 -6.03
CA TYR A 101 -10.73 29.83 -6.10
C TYR A 101 -11.75 29.64 -7.22
N LYS A 102 -12.03 30.68 -8.02
CA LYS A 102 -12.98 30.60 -9.16
C LYS A 102 -12.40 30.02 -10.45
N SER A 103 -11.13 29.63 -10.51
CA SER A 103 -10.55 29.00 -11.70
C SER A 103 -10.75 27.47 -11.73
N SER A 104 -11.80 27.06 -12.43
CA SER A 104 -11.92 25.85 -13.27
C SER A 104 -11.79 24.41 -12.72
N THR A 105 -11.44 24.12 -11.46
CA THR A 105 -11.10 22.72 -11.08
C THR A 105 -12.18 21.90 -10.35
N LEU A 106 -13.36 22.45 -10.00
CA LEU A 106 -14.29 21.79 -9.07
C LEU A 106 -15.68 21.39 -9.62
N ARG A 107 -15.88 21.32 -10.94
CA ARG A 107 -17.20 20.90 -11.50
C ARG A 107 -17.36 19.42 -11.87
N ASN A 108 -16.31 18.59 -11.83
CA ASN A 108 -16.39 17.21 -12.34
C ASN A 108 -16.28 16.10 -11.27
N ALA A 109 -16.58 16.39 -9.99
CA ALA A 109 -16.38 15.44 -8.90
C ALA A 109 -17.66 14.74 -8.38
N VAL A 110 -18.77 14.78 -9.12
CA VAL A 110 -20.02 14.13 -8.71
C VAL A 110 -20.63 13.34 -9.86
N GLN A 111 -20.14 12.11 -10.04
CA GLN A 111 -20.94 10.93 -10.39
C GLN A 111 -19.98 9.74 -10.41
N TYR A 112 -20.37 8.59 -9.87
CA TYR A 112 -20.30 7.27 -10.51
C TYR A 112 -20.51 6.17 -9.46
N ASP A 113 -21.64 5.52 -9.66
CA ASP A 113 -22.21 4.37 -8.97
C ASP A 113 -21.53 3.06 -9.36
N VAL A 114 -21.73 2.06 -8.49
CA VAL A 114 -21.72 0.59 -8.69
C VAL A 114 -20.70 0.05 -9.72
N MET A 115 -19.62 -0.56 -9.21
CA MET A 115 -18.68 -1.34 -10.04
C MET A 115 -19.33 -2.66 -10.45
N GLU A 116 -19.65 -2.76 -11.73
CA GLU A 116 -19.90 -4.01 -12.45
C GLU A 116 -18.53 -4.65 -12.74
N TYR A 117 -18.37 -5.93 -12.40
CA TYR A 117 -17.10 -6.65 -12.57
C TYR A 117 -16.91 -6.98 -14.05
N ASP A 118 -15.94 -6.33 -14.70
CA ASP A 118 -15.51 -6.70 -16.06
C ASP A 118 -14.85 -8.08 -16.05
N THR A 119 -15.46 -9.00 -16.79
CA THR A 119 -14.95 -10.34 -17.08
C THR A 119 -13.89 -10.26 -18.19
N GLU A 120 -12.65 -9.95 -17.83
CA GLU A 120 -11.53 -10.16 -18.77
C GLU A 120 -11.12 -11.65 -18.79
N ARG A 121 -11.25 -12.23 -19.97
CA ARG A 121 -10.89 -13.60 -20.33
C ARG A 121 -9.37 -13.68 -20.43
N SER A 122 -8.69 -14.17 -19.38
CA SER A 122 -7.29 -14.60 -19.51
C SER A 122 -7.29 -15.92 -20.27
N SER A 123 -6.64 -15.92 -21.43
CA SER A 123 -6.35 -17.11 -22.22
C SER A 123 -5.05 -17.72 -21.71
N ASP A 124 -5.05 -18.23 -20.48
CA ASP A 124 -4.02 -19.15 -20.01
C ASP A 124 -4.63 -20.54 -20.05
N SER A 125 -4.13 -21.36 -20.98
CA SER A 125 -4.47 -22.77 -21.10
C SER A 125 -3.84 -23.56 -19.95
N GLU A 126 -4.43 -23.48 -18.76
CA GLU A 126 -4.30 -24.50 -17.70
C GLU A 126 -5.68 -25.15 -17.51
N SER A 127 -6.03 -26.01 -18.48
CA SER A 127 -7.10 -26.97 -18.32
C SER A 127 -6.71 -27.99 -17.24
N GLU A 128 -7.13 -27.80 -15.98
CA GLU A 128 -7.68 -28.92 -15.16
C GLU A 128 -8.18 -28.62 -13.74
N PHE A 129 -8.26 -27.39 -13.22
CA PHE A 129 -8.74 -27.22 -11.84
C PHE A 129 -9.74 -26.06 -11.68
N THR A 130 -11.02 -26.41 -11.78
CA THR A 130 -12.14 -25.58 -11.37
C THR A 130 -12.35 -25.69 -9.86
N THR A 131 -13.00 -24.71 -9.26
CA THR A 131 -13.43 -24.75 -7.85
C THR A 131 -14.50 -25.82 -7.57
N ASP A 132 -14.94 -26.58 -8.59
CA ASP A 132 -15.95 -27.64 -8.43
C ASP A 132 -15.51 -28.74 -7.45
N ASN A 133 -14.19 -28.97 -7.32
CA ASN A 133 -13.61 -29.97 -6.41
C ASN A 133 -12.96 -29.34 -5.17
N TRP A 134 -13.23 -28.07 -4.87
CA TRP A 134 -12.62 -27.42 -3.71
C TRP A 134 -13.15 -28.01 -2.40
N ILE A 135 -12.23 -28.46 -1.56
CA ILE A 135 -12.52 -28.96 -0.22
C ILE A 135 -12.06 -27.90 0.78
N ALA A 136 -12.99 -27.43 1.62
CA ALA A 136 -12.67 -26.49 2.70
C ALA A 136 -11.95 -27.24 3.82
N GLU A 137 -10.63 -27.27 3.76
CA GLU A 137 -9.75 -27.87 4.77
C GLU A 137 -9.09 -26.81 5.64
N VAL A 138 -8.87 -27.13 6.91
CA VAL A 138 -8.03 -26.31 7.80
C VAL A 138 -6.58 -26.66 7.52
N ASP A 139 -5.79 -25.65 7.18
CA ASP A 139 -4.36 -25.77 6.91
C ASP A 139 -3.57 -25.13 8.05
N ILE A 140 -2.94 -25.96 8.88
CA ILE A 140 -2.06 -25.50 9.97
C ILE A 140 -0.76 -24.88 9.47
N HIS A 141 -0.49 -25.00 8.16
CA HIS A 141 0.58 -24.37 7.42
C HIS A 141 2.01 -24.81 7.83
N ASP A 142 2.15 -26.11 8.08
CA ASP A 142 3.41 -26.76 8.45
C ASP A 142 4.24 -27.17 7.22
N TYR A 143 4.53 -26.20 6.36
CA TYR A 143 5.42 -26.38 5.19
C TYR A 143 6.86 -26.03 5.54
N GLU A 144 7.80 -26.84 5.05
CA GLU A 144 9.23 -26.56 5.12
C GLU A 144 9.63 -25.48 4.12
N TYR A 145 10.58 -24.63 4.51
CA TYR A 145 11.23 -23.69 3.59
C TYR A 145 12.28 -24.43 2.75
N LEU A 146 12.11 -24.42 1.43
CA LEU A 146 13.13 -24.85 0.48
C LEU A 146 14.23 -23.78 0.32
N ILE A 147 13.82 -22.51 0.37
CA ILE A 147 14.71 -21.35 0.30
C ILE A 147 14.21 -20.33 1.33
N ASN A 148 15.11 -19.83 2.18
CA ASN A 148 14.77 -18.82 3.17
C ASN A 148 15.92 -17.80 3.35
N PRO A 149 15.71 -16.51 3.03
CA PRO A 149 16.72 -15.48 3.17
C PRO A 149 16.68 -14.91 4.60
N HIS A 150 17.12 -15.71 5.58
CA HIS A 150 17.03 -15.38 7.01
C HIS A 150 17.65 -14.03 7.41
N GLN A 151 18.63 -13.56 6.65
CA GLN A 151 19.32 -12.31 6.94
C GLN A 151 18.60 -11.07 6.37
N LYS A 152 17.55 -11.23 5.55
CA LYS A 152 16.91 -10.13 4.82
C LYS A 152 16.39 -9.02 5.74
N CYS A 153 15.78 -9.40 6.86
CA CYS A 153 15.24 -8.47 7.86
C CYS A 153 16.11 -8.33 9.11
N ASN A 154 17.30 -8.94 9.13
CA ASN A 154 18.20 -8.84 10.27
C ASN A 154 18.77 -7.41 10.36
N VAL A 155 18.36 -6.68 11.39
CA VAL A 155 18.88 -5.34 11.71
C VAL A 155 19.62 -5.39 13.03
N SER A 156 20.41 -4.35 13.33
CA SER A 156 21.11 -4.26 14.60
C SER A 156 20.13 -4.34 15.77
N PRO A 157 20.32 -5.23 16.76
CA PRO A 157 19.39 -5.44 17.87
C PRO A 157 19.24 -4.21 18.80
N HIS A 158 20.05 -3.17 18.60
CA HIS A 158 20.07 -1.97 19.42
C HIS A 158 19.19 -0.83 18.89
N LEU A 159 18.51 -1.01 17.76
CA LEU A 159 17.71 0.04 17.10
C LEU A 159 16.24 -0.39 16.97
N PRO A 160 15.29 0.31 17.61
CA PRO A 160 13.87 0.01 17.47
C PRO A 160 13.36 0.30 16.05
N LYS A 161 12.85 -0.72 15.37
CA LYS A 161 12.04 -0.67 14.13
C LYS A 161 12.65 0.15 12.97
N GLU A 162 13.84 -0.23 12.50
CA GLU A 162 14.45 0.37 11.29
C GLU A 162 13.67 0.08 10.00
N ILE A 163 12.91 -1.02 9.94
CA ILE A 163 12.17 -1.42 8.74
C ILE A 163 10.76 -0.84 8.80
N LEU A 164 10.50 0.19 8.02
CA LEU A 164 9.15 0.75 7.85
C LEU A 164 8.22 -0.25 7.15
N LEU A 165 8.70 -0.91 6.09
CA LEU A 165 7.85 -1.73 5.23
C LEU A 165 8.57 -2.99 4.72
N VAL A 166 7.93 -4.14 4.84
CA VAL A 166 8.31 -5.36 4.12
C VAL A 166 7.30 -5.62 3.00
N ILE A 167 7.78 -5.67 1.76
CA ILE A 167 6.96 -5.93 0.57
C ILE A 167 7.15 -7.39 0.18
N CYS A 168 6.10 -8.17 0.35
CA CYS A 168 6.03 -9.58 -0.03
C CYS A 168 5.32 -9.71 -1.37
N VAL A 169 6.10 -9.94 -2.43
CA VAL A 169 5.62 -10.03 -3.81
C VAL A 169 5.29 -11.49 -4.12
N LEU A 170 4.01 -11.80 -4.30
CA LEU A 170 3.57 -13.10 -4.78
C LEU A 170 3.83 -13.19 -6.28
N THR A 171 4.65 -14.16 -6.67
CA THR A 171 5.04 -14.38 -8.07
C THR A 171 5.04 -15.87 -8.37
N ALA A 172 4.92 -16.24 -9.64
CA ALA A 172 5.04 -17.64 -10.05
C ALA A 172 6.52 -18.01 -10.25
N PRO A 173 6.91 -19.29 -10.08
CA PRO A 173 8.31 -19.72 -10.21
C PRO A 173 8.92 -19.30 -11.56
N GLN A 174 8.15 -19.44 -12.65
CA GLN A 174 8.54 -19.06 -14.02
C GLN A 174 8.64 -17.55 -14.29
N ASN A 175 8.08 -16.68 -13.44
CA ASN A 175 7.98 -15.23 -13.67
C ASN A 175 9.28 -14.46 -13.37
N ARG A 176 10.44 -14.99 -13.79
CA ARG A 176 11.75 -14.36 -13.58
C ARG A 176 11.82 -12.93 -14.13
N GLU A 177 11.27 -12.69 -15.33
CA GLU A 177 11.25 -11.35 -15.94
C GLU A 177 10.50 -10.33 -15.07
N ARG A 178 9.37 -10.72 -14.46
CA ARG A 178 8.61 -9.83 -13.58
C ARG A 178 9.40 -9.48 -12.32
N ARG A 179 10.05 -10.48 -11.71
CA ARG A 179 10.93 -10.25 -10.56
C ARG A 179 12.05 -9.26 -10.90
N ASP A 180 12.68 -9.41 -12.07
CA ASP A 180 13.74 -8.49 -12.51
C ASP A 180 13.24 -7.07 -12.78
N VAL A 181 12.05 -6.90 -13.36
CA VAL A 181 11.44 -5.58 -13.51
C VAL A 181 11.13 -4.94 -12.16
N ILE A 182 10.66 -5.72 -11.19
CA ILE A 182 10.39 -5.24 -9.83
C ILE A 182 11.71 -4.81 -9.16
N ARG A 183 12.75 -5.64 -9.19
CA ARG A 183 14.09 -5.30 -8.66
C ARG A 183 14.65 -4.01 -9.26
N ASN A 184 14.43 -3.78 -10.55
CA ASN A 184 14.90 -2.59 -11.26
C ASN A 184 13.96 -1.37 -11.15
N SER A 185 12.87 -1.47 -10.38
CA SER A 185 11.91 -0.38 -10.18
C SER A 185 11.67 -0.12 -8.69
N TYR A 186 10.43 -0.23 -8.21
CA TYR A 186 10.09 0.01 -6.80
C TYR A 186 10.70 -1.05 -5.85
N GLY A 187 11.10 -2.20 -6.39
CA GLY A 187 11.79 -3.25 -5.65
C GLY A 187 13.25 -2.91 -5.32
N ASN A 188 13.81 -1.86 -5.92
CA ASN A 188 15.12 -1.35 -5.55
C ASN A 188 15.05 -0.68 -4.19
N GLU A 189 15.55 -1.34 -3.15
CA GLU A 189 15.55 -0.84 -1.77
C GLU A 189 16.29 0.49 -1.58
N SER A 190 17.20 0.84 -2.51
CA SER A 190 17.91 2.13 -2.51
C SER A 190 17.10 3.28 -3.11
N ALA A 191 15.99 2.99 -3.80
CA ALA A 191 15.07 4.00 -4.31
C ALA A 191 14.13 4.56 -3.22
N TRP A 192 14.10 3.92 -2.06
CA TRP A 192 13.31 4.34 -0.90
C TRP A 192 14.11 5.30 -0.01
N PRO A 193 13.45 6.18 0.76
CA PRO A 193 14.13 6.97 1.78
C PRO A 193 14.88 6.07 2.79
N ALA A 194 16.07 6.49 3.19
CA ALA A 194 16.88 5.80 4.19
C ALA A 194 16.51 6.23 5.62
N SER A 195 16.82 5.38 6.61
CA SER A 195 16.73 5.73 8.04
C SER A 195 17.76 6.80 8.41
N GLU A 196 17.70 7.29 9.66
CA GLU A 196 18.68 8.24 10.17
C GLU A 196 20.11 7.69 10.16
N GLU A 197 20.29 6.37 10.34
CA GLU A 197 21.60 5.69 10.19
C GLU A 197 21.98 5.38 8.73
N GLY A 198 21.13 5.72 7.75
CA GLY A 198 21.39 5.49 6.33
C GLY A 198 21.04 4.08 5.83
N ALA A 199 20.36 3.25 6.64
CA ALA A 199 19.89 1.93 6.21
C ALA A 199 18.59 2.06 5.40
N SER A 200 18.34 1.14 4.47
CA SER A 200 17.05 1.13 3.77
C SER A 200 15.92 0.82 4.75
N MET A 201 14.85 1.61 4.71
CA MET A 201 13.65 1.37 5.53
C MET A 201 12.71 0.33 4.92
N VAL A 202 13.04 -0.24 3.76
CA VAL A 202 12.19 -1.21 3.06
C VAL A 202 12.93 -2.51 2.80
N ARG A 203 12.21 -3.62 2.86
CA ARG A 203 12.67 -4.93 2.38
C ARG A 203 11.71 -5.45 1.32
N VAL A 204 12.25 -5.98 0.24
CA VAL A 204 11.46 -6.57 -0.86
C VAL A 204 11.81 -8.03 -0.97
N VAL A 205 10.79 -8.89 -0.98
CA VAL A 205 10.96 -10.34 -0.93
C VAL A 205 9.94 -11.01 -1.85
N PHE A 206 10.40 -11.96 -2.65
CA PHE A 206 9.58 -12.72 -3.60
C PHE A 206 9.12 -14.03 -2.98
N MET A 207 7.81 -14.26 -3.02
CA MET A 207 7.14 -15.40 -2.41
C MET A 207 6.72 -16.39 -3.50
N ILE A 208 7.30 -17.59 -3.48
CA ILE A 208 7.07 -18.63 -4.48
C ILE A 208 6.80 -19.98 -3.79
N GLY A 209 6.02 -20.85 -4.43
CA GLY A 209 5.90 -22.25 -4.05
C GLY A 209 6.95 -23.12 -4.74
N ALA A 210 6.83 -24.43 -4.58
CA ALA A 210 7.65 -25.42 -5.24
C ALA A 210 7.52 -25.34 -6.77
N ALA A 211 8.66 -25.40 -7.47
CA ALA A 211 8.69 -25.45 -8.93
C ALA A 211 8.15 -26.78 -9.46
N LYS A 212 7.58 -26.77 -10.67
CA LYS A 212 7.03 -27.97 -11.32
C LYS A 212 8.12 -28.97 -11.77
N ASP A 213 9.33 -28.49 -12.04
CA ASP A 213 10.44 -29.30 -12.55
C ASP A 213 11.81 -28.89 -11.97
N ILE A 214 12.76 -29.83 -12.04
CA ILE A 214 14.11 -29.71 -11.47
C ILE A 214 14.92 -28.60 -12.16
N ALA A 215 14.73 -28.37 -13.46
CA ALA A 215 15.48 -27.37 -14.19
C ALA A 215 15.05 -25.95 -13.81
N LEU A 216 13.74 -25.74 -13.56
CA LEU A 216 13.20 -24.50 -13.04
C LEU A 216 13.64 -24.28 -11.59
N GLN A 217 13.65 -25.32 -10.76
CA GLN A 217 14.14 -25.25 -9.39
C GLN A 217 15.61 -24.80 -9.32
N ALA A 218 16.49 -25.39 -10.14
CA ALA A 218 17.89 -24.99 -10.21
C ALA A 218 18.09 -23.52 -10.61
N LYS A 219 17.23 -23.00 -11.50
CA LYS A 219 17.25 -21.56 -11.88
C LYS A 219 16.85 -20.65 -10.71
N ILE A 220 15.86 -21.07 -9.92
CA ILE A 220 15.39 -20.33 -8.74
C ILE A 220 16.47 -20.32 -7.66
N GLU A 221 17.15 -21.43 -7.44
CA GLU A 221 18.26 -21.52 -6.49
C GLU A 221 19.43 -20.61 -6.91
N ALA A 222 19.80 -20.62 -8.19
CA ALA A 222 20.83 -19.73 -8.73
C ALA A 222 20.42 -18.25 -8.60
N GLU A 223 19.16 -17.93 -8.86
CA GLU A 223 18.60 -16.60 -8.63
C GLU A 223 18.66 -16.21 -7.14
N SER A 224 18.23 -17.10 -6.24
CA SER A 224 18.25 -16.84 -4.80
C SER A 224 19.66 -16.63 -4.28
N ALA A 225 20.64 -17.39 -4.78
CA ALA A 225 22.05 -17.22 -4.42
C ALA A 225 22.60 -15.86 -4.85
N LEU A 226 22.09 -15.30 -5.96
CA LEU A 226 22.53 -14.00 -6.47
C LEU A 226 21.88 -12.82 -5.74
N TYR A 227 20.59 -12.89 -5.42
CA TYR A 227 19.83 -11.74 -4.91
C TYR A 227 19.44 -11.82 -3.43
N GLY A 228 19.39 -13.03 -2.85
CA GLY A 228 19.04 -13.24 -1.44
C GLY A 228 17.65 -12.72 -1.06
N ASP A 229 16.71 -12.71 -2.01
CA ASP A 229 15.39 -12.08 -1.87
C ASP A 229 14.22 -13.02 -2.18
N ILE A 230 14.44 -14.34 -2.20
CA ILE A 230 13.41 -15.35 -2.44
C ILE A 230 13.10 -16.12 -1.16
N VAL A 231 11.81 -16.26 -0.85
CA VAL A 231 11.28 -17.24 0.09
C VAL A 231 10.53 -18.29 -0.71
N GLN A 232 10.86 -19.55 -0.49
CA GLN A 232 10.21 -20.68 -1.13
C GLN A 232 9.77 -21.72 -0.09
N GLU A 233 8.51 -22.13 -0.14
CA GLU A 233 7.98 -23.24 0.66
C GLU A 233 7.59 -24.43 -0.21
N ASN A 234 7.61 -25.62 0.41
CA ASN A 234 7.37 -26.89 -0.25
C ASN A 234 5.88 -27.20 -0.46
N PHE A 235 5.16 -26.36 -1.21
CA PHE A 235 3.82 -26.66 -1.71
C PHE A 235 3.70 -26.31 -3.19
N VAL A 236 2.80 -26.99 -3.90
CA VAL A 236 2.59 -26.77 -5.34
C VAL A 236 2.16 -25.33 -5.61
N ASP A 237 2.95 -24.60 -6.39
CA ASP A 237 2.60 -23.24 -6.80
C ASP A 237 1.52 -23.26 -7.88
N SER A 238 0.30 -22.89 -7.52
CA SER A 238 -0.86 -22.81 -8.42
C SER A 238 -1.77 -21.66 -8.04
N TYR A 239 -2.64 -21.26 -8.96
CA TYR A 239 -3.60 -20.18 -8.70
C TYR A 239 -4.55 -20.49 -7.53
N LEU A 240 -5.02 -21.74 -7.42
CA LEU A 240 -5.88 -22.17 -6.29
C LEU A 240 -5.12 -22.25 -4.96
N ASN A 241 -3.80 -22.41 -5.00
CA ASN A 241 -2.93 -22.36 -3.82
C ASN A 241 -2.46 -20.94 -3.47
N LEU A 242 -3.01 -19.89 -4.10
CA LEU A 242 -2.68 -18.51 -3.72
C LEU A 242 -3.00 -18.22 -2.26
N THR A 243 -4.09 -18.75 -1.72
CA THR A 243 -4.44 -18.58 -0.31
C THR A 243 -3.35 -19.17 0.59
N ARG A 244 -2.89 -20.38 0.29
CA ARG A 244 -1.77 -21.03 0.98
C ARG A 244 -0.49 -20.21 0.88
N LYS A 245 -0.18 -19.65 -0.30
CA LYS A 245 0.93 -18.72 -0.49
C LYS A 245 0.76 -17.40 0.30
N THR A 246 -0.46 -16.91 0.47
CA THR A 246 -0.74 -15.76 1.34
C THR A 246 -0.52 -16.11 2.81
N VAL A 247 -0.87 -17.31 3.27
CA VAL A 247 -0.55 -17.77 4.63
C VAL A 247 0.98 -17.87 4.82
N MET A 248 1.72 -18.32 3.80
CA MET A 248 3.19 -18.32 3.78
C MET A 248 3.78 -16.92 3.95
N VAL A 249 3.19 -15.91 3.31
CA VAL A 249 3.58 -14.50 3.51
C VAL A 249 3.44 -14.11 4.98
N LEU A 250 2.28 -14.37 5.57
CA LEU A 250 1.99 -14.01 6.95
C LEU A 250 2.92 -14.74 7.93
N LYS A 251 3.16 -16.04 7.71
CA LYS A 251 4.12 -16.86 8.48
C LYS A 251 5.52 -16.28 8.43
N TRP A 252 6.03 -16.04 7.23
CA TRP A 252 7.42 -15.61 7.05
C TRP A 252 7.67 -14.22 7.64
N VAL A 253 6.78 -13.25 7.37
CA VAL A 253 6.90 -11.90 7.91
C VAL A 253 6.85 -11.91 9.45
N THR A 254 5.96 -12.71 10.04
CA THR A 254 5.82 -12.83 11.50
C THR A 254 7.08 -13.43 12.14
N ASN A 255 7.67 -14.44 11.50
CA ASN A 255 8.81 -15.18 12.07
C ASN A 255 10.16 -14.51 11.81
N TYR A 256 10.33 -13.81 10.69
CA TYR A 256 11.64 -13.31 10.24
C TYR A 256 11.75 -11.79 10.17
N CYS A 257 10.64 -11.06 10.19
CA CYS A 257 10.61 -9.59 10.08
C CYS A 257 9.81 -8.91 11.20
N GLY A 258 9.82 -9.48 12.42
CA GLY A 258 9.08 -8.94 13.57
C GLY A 258 9.50 -7.52 14.01
N ASN A 259 10.62 -7.02 13.50
CA ASN A 259 11.11 -5.65 13.67
C ASN A 259 10.50 -4.64 12.69
N ALA A 260 9.70 -5.07 11.71
CA ALA A 260 9.06 -4.17 10.77
C ALA A 260 7.83 -3.45 11.36
N VAL A 261 7.48 -2.28 10.83
CA VAL A 261 6.23 -1.57 11.21
C VAL A 261 5.05 -2.08 10.40
N PHE A 262 5.21 -2.12 9.07
CA PHE A 262 4.18 -2.57 8.14
C PHE A 262 4.68 -3.70 7.24
N MET A 263 3.73 -4.49 6.74
CA MET A 263 3.94 -5.36 5.60
C MET A 263 2.98 -4.99 4.47
N MET A 264 3.39 -5.27 3.24
CA MET A 264 2.54 -5.19 2.06
C MET A 264 2.54 -6.53 1.33
N LYS A 265 1.35 -7.07 1.08
CA LYS A 265 1.17 -8.13 0.08
C LYS A 265 1.07 -7.44 -1.27
N ALA A 266 1.80 -7.93 -2.26
CA ALA A 266 1.83 -7.38 -3.62
C ALA A 266 1.69 -8.51 -4.65
N ASP A 267 0.89 -8.29 -5.70
CA ASP A 267 0.97 -9.11 -6.91
C ASP A 267 2.22 -8.69 -7.73
N ASP A 268 2.75 -9.58 -8.58
CA ASP A 268 3.91 -9.29 -9.43
C ASP A 268 3.60 -8.46 -10.69
N ASP A 269 2.36 -8.01 -10.84
CA ASP A 269 1.85 -7.17 -11.95
C ASP A 269 1.46 -5.74 -11.50
N ILE A 270 2.05 -5.29 -10.38
CA ILE A 270 1.81 -3.95 -9.81
C ILE A 270 3.06 -3.08 -9.83
N ILE A 271 2.86 -1.76 -9.84
CA ILE A 271 3.90 -0.76 -9.59
C ILE A 271 3.49 0.16 -8.43
N LEU A 272 4.46 0.53 -7.60
CA LEU A 272 4.28 1.40 -6.44
C LEU A 272 4.85 2.79 -6.69
N ASN A 273 4.12 3.82 -6.23
CA ASN A 273 4.70 5.15 -6.10
C ASN A 273 5.40 5.26 -4.74
N VAL A 274 6.72 5.11 -4.74
CA VAL A 274 7.57 5.04 -3.53
C VAL A 274 7.38 6.25 -2.60
N GLU A 275 7.39 7.48 -3.13
CA GLU A 275 7.24 8.70 -2.32
C GLU A 275 5.88 8.72 -1.61
N LYS A 276 4.82 8.36 -2.34
CA LYS A 276 3.45 8.36 -1.82
C LYS A 276 3.20 7.24 -0.83
N VAL A 277 3.71 6.04 -1.09
CA VAL A 277 3.63 4.91 -0.15
C VAL A 277 4.35 5.26 1.13
N THR A 278 5.56 5.83 1.04
CA THR A 278 6.31 6.26 2.23
C THR A 278 5.52 7.28 3.04
N THR A 279 5.03 8.35 2.40
CA THR A 279 4.25 9.40 3.07
C THR A 279 2.97 8.84 3.70
N PHE A 280 2.29 7.94 2.99
CA PHE A 280 1.06 7.30 3.47
C PHE A 280 1.31 6.48 4.74
N LEU A 281 2.36 5.66 4.77
CA LEU A 281 2.68 4.80 5.91
C LEU A 281 3.18 5.60 7.11
N LEU A 282 3.98 6.64 6.91
CA LEU A 282 4.44 7.53 7.99
C LEU A 282 3.30 8.29 8.69
N LEU A 283 2.16 8.47 8.00
CA LEU A 283 0.96 9.09 8.55
C LEU A 283 -0.07 8.07 9.06
N SER A 284 0.20 6.77 8.92
CA SER A 284 -0.71 5.70 9.32
C SER A 284 -0.42 5.23 10.74
N PRO A 285 -1.43 4.75 11.49
CA PRO A 285 -1.21 4.10 12.77
C PRO A 285 -0.26 2.90 12.63
N PRO A 286 0.75 2.74 13.50
CA PRO A 286 1.74 1.66 13.39
C PRO A 286 1.22 0.29 13.87
N GLU A 287 0.03 0.26 14.48
CA GLU A 287 -0.63 -0.92 15.07
C GLU A 287 -2.13 -0.88 14.75
N ASP A 288 -2.80 -2.04 14.79
CA ASP A 288 -4.23 -2.19 14.44
C ASP A 288 -4.60 -1.58 13.06
N PHE A 289 -3.64 -1.56 12.13
CA PHE A 289 -3.79 -0.89 10.86
C PHE A 289 -3.93 -1.86 9.71
N THR A 290 -4.94 -1.61 8.88
CA THR A 290 -5.09 -2.25 7.58
C THR A 290 -5.46 -1.21 6.54
N ALA A 291 -4.89 -1.34 5.35
CA ALA A 291 -5.20 -0.45 4.24
C ALA A 291 -5.19 -1.19 2.90
N GLY A 292 -6.20 -0.92 2.09
CA GLY A 292 -6.32 -1.51 0.78
C GLY A 292 -7.54 -0.99 0.04
N MET A 293 -7.77 -1.55 -1.14
CA MET A 293 -9.06 -1.39 -1.80
C MET A 293 -10.13 -2.11 -0.99
N LYS A 294 -11.21 -1.40 -0.68
CA LYS A 294 -12.34 -1.92 0.12
C LYS A 294 -13.58 -2.05 -0.75
N GLY A 295 -14.00 -3.27 -1.03
CA GLY A 295 -15.33 -3.60 -1.54
C GLY A 295 -16.27 -3.98 -0.40
N LYS A 296 -17.57 -3.68 -0.54
CA LYS A 296 -18.61 -4.07 0.42
C LYS A 296 -19.68 -4.86 -0.34
N ARG A 297 -20.17 -5.97 0.25
CA ARG A 297 -21.19 -6.83 -0.35
C ARG A 297 -20.81 -7.25 -1.77
N VAL A 298 -19.63 -7.86 -1.91
CA VAL A 298 -19.20 -8.41 -3.21
C VAL A 298 -20.04 -9.64 -3.52
N ARG A 299 -20.62 -9.69 -4.72
CA ARG A 299 -21.45 -10.80 -5.17
C ARG A 299 -20.57 -12.02 -5.45
N VAL A 300 -21.01 -13.18 -4.97
CA VAL A 300 -20.35 -14.45 -5.27
C VAL A 300 -20.59 -14.80 -6.73
N VAL A 301 -19.53 -15.07 -7.49
CA VAL A 301 -19.64 -15.36 -8.91
C VAL A 301 -20.08 -16.81 -9.11
N ARG A 302 -21.23 -17.01 -9.76
CA ARG A 302 -21.83 -18.34 -9.99
C ARG A 302 -21.71 -18.84 -11.44
N THR A 303 -21.10 -18.03 -12.32
CA THR A 303 -20.86 -18.34 -13.72
C THR A 303 -19.62 -19.23 -13.84
N LYS A 304 -19.76 -20.46 -14.34
CA LYS A 304 -18.68 -21.47 -14.40
C LYS A 304 -17.50 -21.05 -15.28
N GLU A 305 -17.78 -20.21 -16.27
CA GLU A 305 -16.78 -19.68 -17.21
C GLU A 305 -15.91 -18.59 -16.57
N SER A 306 -16.31 -18.08 -15.40
CA SER A 306 -15.53 -17.08 -14.69
C SER A 306 -14.39 -17.72 -13.93
N LYS A 307 -13.21 -17.09 -14.01
CA LYS A 307 -12.06 -17.39 -13.14
C LYS A 307 -12.40 -17.40 -11.64
N TYR A 308 -13.38 -16.60 -11.23
CA TYR A 308 -13.81 -16.46 -9.83
C TYR A 308 -15.06 -17.30 -9.49
N TYR A 309 -15.43 -18.25 -10.36
CA TYR A 309 -16.56 -19.14 -10.13
C TYR A 309 -16.45 -19.81 -8.76
N THR A 310 -17.48 -19.66 -7.93
CA THR A 310 -17.54 -20.27 -6.60
C THR A 310 -18.83 -21.07 -6.52
N PRO A 311 -18.78 -22.41 -6.40
CA PRO A 311 -19.96 -23.24 -6.32
C PRO A 311 -20.64 -23.11 -4.94
N THR A 312 -21.93 -23.47 -4.87
CA THR A 312 -22.74 -23.31 -3.65
C THR A 312 -22.23 -24.17 -2.48
N HIS A 313 -21.62 -25.32 -2.76
CA HIS A 313 -21.05 -26.18 -1.72
C HIS A 313 -19.77 -25.60 -1.10
N VAL A 314 -19.04 -24.74 -1.82
CA VAL A 314 -17.88 -24.00 -1.29
C VAL A 314 -18.33 -22.81 -0.46
N TYR A 315 -19.34 -22.08 -0.94
CA TYR A 315 -19.92 -20.94 -0.22
C TYR A 315 -21.37 -20.75 -0.62
N ASN A 316 -22.28 -20.81 0.35
CA ASN A 316 -23.72 -20.89 0.08
C ASN A 316 -24.43 -19.53 -0.05
N LEU A 317 -23.86 -18.45 0.49
CA LEU A 317 -24.47 -17.12 0.42
C LEU A 317 -24.30 -16.48 -0.96
N THR A 318 -25.17 -15.51 -1.29
CA THR A 318 -25.10 -14.79 -2.58
C THR A 318 -24.04 -13.70 -2.61
N HIS A 319 -23.60 -13.26 -1.43
CA HIS A 319 -22.57 -12.24 -1.25
C HIS A 319 -21.59 -12.69 -0.18
N TYR A 320 -20.33 -12.31 -0.33
CA TYR A 320 -19.37 -12.47 0.75
C TYR A 320 -19.81 -11.64 1.95
N ASP A 321 -19.77 -12.28 3.11
CA ASP A 321 -20.21 -11.77 4.40
C ASP A 321 -19.06 -11.10 5.18
N SER A 322 -18.04 -10.66 4.43
CA SER A 322 -16.91 -9.83 4.86
C SER A 322 -16.78 -8.60 3.96
N TYR A 323 -15.84 -7.72 4.32
CA TYR A 323 -15.32 -6.79 3.31
C TYR A 323 -14.53 -7.56 2.26
N TYR A 324 -14.34 -6.92 1.10
CA TYR A 324 -13.41 -7.38 0.08
C TYR A 324 -12.16 -6.51 0.19
N MET A 325 -11.02 -7.14 0.44
CA MET A 325 -9.70 -6.54 0.30
C MET A 325 -9.28 -6.70 -1.17
N GLY A 326 -8.69 -5.68 -1.79
CA GLY A 326 -8.29 -5.79 -3.19
C GLY A 326 -7.12 -6.75 -3.41
N GLY A 327 -7.28 -7.77 -4.24
CA GLY A 327 -6.23 -8.76 -4.52
C GLY A 327 -4.92 -8.19 -5.06
N ALA A 328 -4.94 -7.01 -5.72
CA ALA A 328 -3.73 -6.34 -6.21
C ALA A 328 -2.65 -6.11 -5.13
N GLY A 329 -3.08 -5.89 -3.90
CA GLY A 329 -2.20 -5.67 -2.77
C GLY A 329 -2.88 -4.91 -1.64
N TYR A 330 -2.30 -5.01 -0.47
CA TYR A 330 -2.80 -4.41 0.76
C TYR A 330 -1.68 -4.28 1.80
N PHE A 331 -1.84 -3.31 2.69
CA PHE A 331 -0.94 -3.03 3.80
C PHE A 331 -1.57 -3.51 5.10
N LEU A 332 -0.76 -4.12 5.96
CA LEU A 332 -1.10 -4.50 7.32
C LEU A 332 0.01 -3.99 8.24
N SER A 333 -0.35 -3.53 9.45
CA SER A 333 0.64 -3.45 10.52
C SER A 333 1.06 -4.86 10.94
N LEU A 334 2.28 -5.00 11.47
CA LEU A 334 2.86 -6.30 11.79
C LEU A 334 2.06 -7.10 12.83
N ASP A 335 1.46 -6.41 13.81
CA ASP A 335 0.58 -7.01 14.82
C ASP A 335 -0.73 -7.57 14.20
N VAL A 336 -1.25 -6.92 13.15
CA VAL A 336 -2.41 -7.42 12.42
C VAL A 336 -2.01 -8.64 11.59
N ALA A 337 -0.87 -8.60 10.90
CA ALA A 337 -0.38 -9.73 10.12
C ALA A 337 -0.20 -10.99 10.99
N ALA A 338 0.37 -10.84 12.19
CA ALA A 338 0.55 -11.93 13.14
C ALA A 338 -0.79 -12.52 13.63
N ARG A 339 -1.78 -11.68 13.96
CA ARG A 339 -3.12 -12.15 14.37
C ARG A 339 -3.87 -12.84 13.23
N ILE A 340 -3.74 -12.32 12.00
CA ILE A 340 -4.32 -12.96 10.81
C ILE A 340 -3.65 -14.32 10.56
N PHE A 341 -2.33 -14.44 10.73
CA PHE A 341 -1.63 -15.72 10.61
C PHE A 341 -2.19 -16.76 11.59
N ASP A 342 -2.27 -16.43 12.87
CA ASP A 342 -2.81 -17.32 13.91
C ASP A 342 -4.28 -17.72 13.65
N THR A 343 -5.06 -16.82 13.07
CA THR A 343 -6.45 -17.09 12.69
C THR A 343 -6.54 -17.99 11.44
N ALA A 344 -5.65 -17.75 10.46
CA ALA A 344 -5.61 -18.52 9.22
C ALA A 344 -5.34 -20.01 9.45
N GLN A 345 -4.58 -20.35 10.49
CA GLN A 345 -4.29 -21.74 10.88
C GLN A 345 -5.50 -22.47 11.47
N ARG A 346 -6.61 -21.77 11.74
CA ARG A 346 -7.82 -22.30 12.39
C ARG A 346 -9.06 -22.22 11.50
N LEU A 347 -9.02 -21.40 10.45
CA LEU A 347 -10.11 -21.27 9.49
C LEU A 347 -9.90 -22.20 8.29
N PRO A 348 -10.96 -22.82 7.76
CA PRO A 348 -10.86 -23.55 6.50
C PRO A 348 -10.43 -22.62 5.37
N LEU A 349 -9.47 -23.06 4.56
CA LEU A 349 -9.00 -22.29 3.42
C LEU A 349 -10.13 -22.00 2.43
N PHE A 350 -10.01 -20.85 1.78
CA PHE A 350 -10.92 -20.39 0.73
C PHE A 350 -10.12 -20.14 -0.55
N PRO A 351 -10.64 -20.44 -1.77
CA PRO A 351 -9.85 -20.39 -3.00
C PRO A 351 -9.39 -18.97 -3.39
N TRP A 352 -10.09 -17.94 -2.92
CA TRP A 352 -9.73 -16.55 -3.17
C TRP A 352 -9.06 -15.99 -1.93
N GLU A 353 -7.75 -15.77 -2.03
CA GLU A 353 -6.92 -15.30 -0.92
C GLU A 353 -7.45 -14.01 -0.28
N ASP A 354 -7.98 -13.11 -1.11
CA ASP A 354 -8.35 -11.76 -0.70
C ASP A 354 -9.66 -11.76 0.08
N ILE A 355 -10.54 -12.71 -0.26
CA ILE A 355 -11.70 -13.10 0.53
C ILE A 355 -11.27 -13.83 1.80
N PHE A 356 -10.34 -14.78 1.73
CA PHE A 356 -9.88 -15.54 2.90
C PHE A 356 -9.29 -14.65 4.00
N VAL A 357 -8.40 -13.73 3.63
CA VAL A 357 -7.84 -12.74 4.58
C VAL A 357 -8.95 -11.87 5.17
N SER A 358 -9.96 -11.52 4.37
CA SER A 358 -11.10 -10.76 4.85
C SER A 358 -11.98 -11.55 5.83
N PHE A 359 -12.08 -12.87 5.69
CA PHE A 359 -12.73 -13.73 6.69
C PHE A 359 -11.94 -13.76 8.00
N CYS A 360 -10.61 -13.86 7.93
CA CYS A 360 -9.75 -13.78 9.12
C CYS A 360 -9.91 -12.44 9.84
N MET A 361 -9.89 -11.32 9.10
CA MET A 361 -10.10 -9.98 9.67
C MET A 361 -11.47 -9.83 10.34
N ARG A 362 -12.51 -10.43 9.75
CA ARG A 362 -13.85 -10.42 10.32
C ARG A 362 -13.91 -11.19 11.63
N GLU A 363 -13.31 -12.37 11.69
CA GLU A 363 -13.21 -13.18 12.92
C GLU A 363 -12.53 -12.39 14.05
N LEU A 364 -11.50 -11.62 13.69
CA LEU A 364 -10.75 -10.76 14.61
C LEU A 364 -11.43 -9.42 14.93
N GLY A 365 -12.54 -9.07 14.26
CA GLY A 365 -13.18 -7.77 14.42
C GLY A 365 -12.36 -6.57 13.92
N ILE A 366 -11.37 -6.79 13.04
CA ILE A 366 -10.46 -5.74 12.55
C ILE A 366 -11.12 -4.97 11.39
N PRO A 367 -11.28 -3.63 11.48
CA PRO A 367 -11.87 -2.85 10.41
C PRO A 367 -10.87 -2.65 9.26
N LEU A 368 -11.37 -2.70 8.01
CA LEU A 368 -10.59 -2.33 6.83
C LEU A 368 -10.64 -0.82 6.60
N THR A 369 -9.47 -0.14 6.62
CA THR A 369 -9.36 1.27 6.20
C THR A 369 -9.42 1.37 4.68
N ARG A 370 -10.37 2.16 4.17
CA ARG A 370 -10.50 2.37 2.73
C ARG A 370 -9.46 3.37 2.26
N THR A 371 -8.53 2.91 1.43
CA THR A 371 -7.56 3.79 0.78
C THR A 371 -8.07 4.14 -0.62
N ARG A 372 -8.50 5.39 -0.79
CA ARG A 372 -8.64 5.99 -2.13
C ARG A 372 -7.21 6.06 -2.71
N HIS A 373 -6.98 5.82 -4.00
CA HIS A 373 -5.65 5.74 -4.67
C HIS A 373 -5.05 4.34 -4.92
N PHE A 374 -5.74 3.24 -4.60
CA PHE A 374 -5.52 1.97 -5.30
C PHE A 374 -6.15 2.08 -6.70
N ALA A 375 -5.33 2.28 -7.72
CA ALA A 375 -5.79 2.54 -9.08
C ALA A 375 -5.91 1.23 -9.87
N TRP A 376 -7.14 0.72 -9.99
CA TRP A 376 -7.51 -0.38 -10.89
C TRP A 376 -7.95 0.18 -12.23
N GLY A 377 -7.59 -0.49 -13.33
CA GLY A 377 -8.28 -0.35 -14.62
C GLY A 377 -8.20 1.01 -15.32
N LYS A 378 -7.63 2.06 -14.73
CA LYS A 378 -7.40 3.34 -15.44
C LYS A 378 -6.28 3.26 -16.48
N TYR A 379 -5.50 2.19 -16.44
CA TYR A 379 -4.29 1.99 -17.24
C TYR A 379 -4.46 0.92 -18.32
N THR A 380 -5.47 0.05 -18.19
CA THR A 380 -5.91 -0.87 -19.24
C THR A 380 -7.00 -0.19 -20.06
N VAL A 381 -6.65 0.26 -21.27
CA VAL A 381 -7.66 0.61 -22.26
C VAL A 381 -8.19 -0.70 -22.85
N SER A 382 -9.52 -0.82 -22.90
CA SER A 382 -10.24 -1.77 -23.74
C SER A 382 -9.49 -2.02 -25.07
N ASN A 383 -9.22 -3.28 -25.39
CA ASN A 383 -8.52 -3.74 -26.60
C ASN A 383 -6.99 -3.57 -26.65
N GLY A 384 -6.30 -3.57 -25.50
CA GLY A 384 -4.84 -3.75 -25.47
C GLY A 384 -4.02 -2.59 -26.08
N ARG A 385 -4.60 -1.39 -26.17
CA ARG A 385 -3.89 -0.19 -26.66
C ARG A 385 -3.24 0.60 -25.52
N LEU A 386 -2.01 1.03 -25.79
CA LEU A 386 -1.01 1.57 -24.85
C LEU A 386 -1.46 2.81 -24.06
N ILE A 387 -0.85 2.95 -22.87
CA ILE A 387 -0.66 4.24 -22.19
C ILE A 387 0.36 5.06 -23.01
N ASN A 388 -0.09 6.15 -23.61
CA ASN A 388 0.81 7.12 -24.25
C ASN A 388 1.50 8.00 -23.20
N ASP A 389 2.54 8.73 -23.61
CA ASP A 389 3.36 9.53 -22.71
C ASP A 389 2.55 10.61 -21.97
N THR A 390 1.51 11.15 -22.61
CA THR A 390 0.58 12.11 -22.01
C THR A 390 -0.24 11.48 -20.88
N GLN A 391 -0.65 10.23 -21.02
CA GLN A 391 -1.36 9.50 -19.98
C GLN A 391 -0.41 9.20 -18.81
N CYS A 392 0.81 8.67 -19.05
CA CYS A 392 1.80 8.47 -17.99
C CYS A 392 2.05 9.76 -17.20
N GLU A 393 2.29 10.88 -17.89
CA GLU A 393 2.55 12.18 -17.28
C GLU A 393 1.37 12.68 -16.43
N ARG A 394 0.14 12.50 -16.90
CA ARG A 394 -1.06 12.90 -16.14
C ARG A 394 -1.25 12.07 -14.88
N PHE A 395 -0.87 10.80 -14.91
CA PHE A 395 -1.22 9.84 -13.87
C PHE A 395 -0.12 9.56 -12.86
N LYS A 396 1.13 9.96 -13.11
CA LYS A 396 2.26 9.73 -12.18
C LYS A 396 1.96 10.19 -10.75
N ASP A 397 1.16 11.25 -10.61
CA ASP A 397 0.77 11.85 -9.34
C ASP A 397 -0.61 11.39 -8.83
N GLN A 398 -1.18 10.29 -9.33
CA GLN A 398 -2.55 9.88 -8.97
C GLN A 398 -2.68 8.49 -8.35
N TYR A 399 -1.64 7.64 -8.43
CA TYR A 399 -1.67 6.29 -7.88
C TYR A 399 -0.80 6.15 -6.63
N LEU A 400 -1.26 5.30 -5.72
CA LEU A 400 -0.44 4.69 -4.66
C LEU A 400 0.09 3.34 -5.16
N VAL A 401 -0.84 2.54 -5.71
CA VAL A 401 -0.60 1.25 -6.34
C VAL A 401 -1.31 1.26 -7.70
N ALA A 402 -0.61 0.88 -8.76
CA ALA A 402 -1.19 0.66 -10.09
C ALA A 402 -1.01 -0.81 -10.48
N LYS A 403 -2.08 -1.45 -10.99
CA LYS A 403 -2.15 -2.89 -11.23
C LYS A 403 -2.41 -3.23 -12.70
N GLY A 404 -2.09 -4.46 -13.10
CA GLY A 404 -2.46 -5.05 -14.39
C GLY A 404 -1.57 -4.59 -15.54
N LEU A 405 -0.33 -4.23 -15.24
CA LEU A 405 0.63 -3.74 -16.23
C LEU A 405 1.54 -4.88 -16.68
N PRO A 406 1.69 -5.14 -17.99
CA PRO A 406 2.77 -5.98 -18.47
C PRO A 406 4.14 -5.42 -18.02
N ALA A 407 5.13 -6.30 -17.83
CA ALA A 407 6.46 -5.96 -17.31
C ALA A 407 7.08 -4.71 -17.96
N LYS A 408 7.07 -4.62 -19.29
CA LYS A 408 7.54 -3.44 -20.05
C LYS A 408 6.85 -2.12 -19.68
N HIS A 409 5.56 -2.17 -19.35
CA HIS A 409 4.77 -0.98 -19.02
C HIS A 409 4.95 -0.56 -17.56
N MET A 410 5.19 -1.51 -16.65
CA MET A 410 5.59 -1.19 -15.28
C MET A 410 6.84 -0.31 -15.29
N MET A 411 7.87 -0.70 -16.06
CA MET A 411 9.10 0.07 -16.18
C MET A 411 8.87 1.45 -16.81
N LYS A 412 8.03 1.55 -17.84
CA LYS A 412 7.68 2.83 -18.45
C LYS A 412 7.05 3.79 -17.42
N LEU A 413 6.06 3.33 -16.65
CA LEU A 413 5.40 4.16 -15.64
C LEU A 413 6.36 4.53 -14.50
N TRP A 414 7.27 3.62 -14.12
CA TRP A 414 8.32 3.88 -13.13
C TRP A 414 9.22 5.06 -13.54
N ILE A 415 9.80 5.02 -14.75
CA ILE A 415 10.72 6.07 -15.25
C ILE A 415 10.04 7.46 -15.23
N TYR A 416 8.79 7.53 -15.71
CA TYR A 416 8.00 8.77 -15.68
C TYR A 416 7.76 9.29 -14.26
N THR A 417 7.59 8.38 -13.29
CA THR A 417 7.38 8.76 -11.88
C THR A 417 8.67 9.30 -11.24
N GLN A 418 9.85 8.90 -11.73
CA GLN A 418 11.14 9.47 -11.31
C GLN A 418 11.43 10.86 -11.91
N GLY A 419 10.56 11.36 -12.80
CA GLY A 419 10.72 12.66 -13.44
C GLY A 419 11.66 12.65 -14.65
N GLU A 420 12.08 11.46 -15.10
CA GLU A 420 12.84 11.27 -16.33
C GLU A 420 11.87 11.14 -17.51
N LYS A 421 12.06 11.96 -18.55
CA LYS A 421 11.32 11.81 -19.82
C LYS A 421 12.07 10.78 -20.67
N VAL A 422 11.37 9.73 -21.07
CA VAL A 422 11.88 8.71 -22.03
C VAL A 422 11.91 9.30 -23.44
#